data_AF-E1L558-F1
#
_entry.id   AF-E1L558-F1
#
_cell.length_a   1.000
_cell.length_b   1.000
_cell.length_c   1.000
_cell.angle_alpha   90.00
_cell.angle_beta   90.00
_cell.angle_gamma   90.00
#
_symmetry.space_group_name_H-M   'P 1'
#
loop_
_entity.id
_entity.type
_entity.pdbx_description
1 polymer ?
#
loop_
_entity_poly.entity_id
_entity_poly.type
_entity_poly.pdbx_seq_one_letter_code
_entity_poly.pdbx_strand_id
1 'polypeptide(L)'
;MLKHIVLAMTISVAIITPAQAIDINIPGADKTVPVEAYKNYNYTNESLEKVLSDKEEHVAKKLRSYHYRDYEISKQVQYSKNSLRAVLAHSTIIRLHSDTDSMRLVMPFSSQHGMYTQKQDGQTLEINNQKIDFSIMADTTQYLNQLNKKNRDLHRDIKKFSNPFIGSALWFKEKQQSKDNNEIYTTGIQFKNPKNKSKSYRLAFTYNGGGSEGVLTDRHVENMIANYLVPSIQLLPDTDSYSESKELYGFTYKMPIGSHQEIGYDINNDEIHVYKTVGYEQCVFVNRSQLGDKSMAAQYTKMLEFITIIGINLGIKNPQYAIVWNDGIPSALIDIYNPDGESLIVVFTYDDKNRMLTNWIAYNLKESKLSHDEIRNIAESVKIKDKVSLTNQKIQPLSEEFLMI
;
A
#
# COMPACT_ATOMS: atom_id res chain seq x y z
N MET A 1 -26.38 29.83 13.12
CA MET A 1 -26.99 29.93 14.47
C MET A 1 -26.71 28.63 15.21
N LEU A 2 -25.85 28.69 16.21
CA LEU A 2 -25.45 27.59 17.08
C LEU A 2 -26.50 27.44 18.20
N LYS A 3 -27.17 26.29 18.35
CA LYS A 3 -27.98 25.98 19.54
C LYS A 3 -27.91 24.49 19.90
N HIS A 4 -27.21 24.26 21.01
CA HIS A 4 -27.29 23.19 22.03
C HIS A 4 -27.77 21.78 21.65
N ILE A 5 -26.90 20.79 21.88
CA ILE A 5 -27.31 19.43 22.24
C ILE A 5 -26.54 19.02 23.51
N VAL A 6 -27.30 18.44 24.43
CA VAL A 6 -26.97 18.09 25.81
C VAL A 6 -26.03 16.88 25.87
N LEU A 7 -25.05 16.97 26.78
CA LEU A 7 -24.08 15.95 27.14
C LEU A 7 -24.76 14.77 27.86
N ALA A 8 -24.81 13.61 27.23
CA ALA A 8 -25.09 12.34 27.91
C ALA A 8 -23.79 11.51 27.91
N MET A 9 -23.10 11.47 29.05
CA MET A 9 -21.96 10.57 29.27
C MET A 9 -22.46 9.15 29.50
N THR A 10 -22.40 8.30 28.48
CA THR A 10 -22.41 6.85 28.65
C THR A 10 -20.97 6.35 28.76
N ILE A 11 -20.60 5.87 29.95
CA ILE A 11 -19.34 5.18 30.19
C ILE A 11 -19.46 3.79 29.58
N SER A 12 -19.00 3.63 28.34
CA SER A 12 -18.79 2.31 27.74
C SER A 12 -17.48 1.74 28.29
N VAL A 13 -17.59 0.81 29.23
CA VAL A 13 -16.45 -0.02 29.67
C VAL A 13 -16.08 -0.93 28.51
N ALA A 14 -15.09 -0.54 27.73
CA ALA A 14 -14.45 -1.43 26.77
C ALA A 14 -13.57 -2.43 27.55
N ILE A 15 -13.95 -3.70 27.52
CA ILE A 15 -13.09 -4.79 27.97
C ILE A 15 -11.95 -4.87 26.94
N ILE A 16 -10.82 -4.25 27.24
CA ILE A 16 -9.59 -4.39 26.47
C ILE A 16 -8.99 -5.74 26.85
N THR A 17 -9.38 -6.81 26.15
CA THR A 17 -8.56 -8.02 26.12
C THR A 17 -7.29 -7.69 25.34
N PRO A 18 -6.08 -7.91 25.89
CA PRO A 18 -4.85 -7.71 25.15
C PRO A 18 -4.84 -8.70 23.97
N ALA A 19 -4.98 -8.17 22.75
CA ALA A 19 -4.77 -8.91 21.53
C ALA A 19 -3.29 -9.28 21.47
N GLN A 20 -2.93 -10.44 22.00
CA GLN A 20 -1.60 -10.99 21.83
C GLN A 20 -1.35 -11.18 20.32
N ALA A 21 -0.15 -10.80 19.86
CA ALA A 21 0.37 -11.15 18.55
C ALA A 21 -0.06 -12.58 18.19
N ILE A 22 -0.55 -12.81 16.97
CA ILE A 22 -0.70 -14.18 16.45
C ILE A 22 0.67 -14.84 16.71
N ASP A 23 0.73 -15.89 17.53
CA ASP A 23 2.01 -16.54 17.88
C ASP A 23 2.51 -17.33 16.67
N ILE A 24 3.06 -16.62 15.69
CA ILE A 24 3.58 -17.17 14.46
C ILE A 24 4.99 -17.68 14.77
N ASN A 25 5.12 -19.00 14.92
CA ASN A 25 6.40 -19.63 15.20
C ASN A 25 7.29 -19.71 13.94
N ILE A 26 7.75 -18.57 13.41
CA ILE A 26 8.71 -18.46 12.29
C ILE A 26 9.86 -17.50 12.65
N PRO A 27 11.02 -17.58 11.97
CA PRO A 27 12.11 -16.62 12.18
C PRO A 27 11.64 -15.16 12.05
N GLY A 28 12.16 -14.29 12.92
CA GLY A 28 11.82 -12.87 12.97
C GLY A 28 10.51 -12.51 13.70
N ALA A 29 9.75 -13.49 14.19
CA ALA A 29 8.56 -13.20 14.98
C ALA A 29 8.91 -12.47 16.29
N ASP A 30 8.25 -11.35 16.54
CA ASP A 30 8.49 -10.48 17.68
C ASP A 30 7.17 -10.13 18.37
N LYS A 31 6.99 -10.68 19.59
CA LYS A 31 5.77 -10.50 20.39
C LYS A 31 5.58 -9.05 20.87
N THR A 32 6.60 -8.20 20.74
CA THR A 32 6.51 -6.78 21.10
C THR A 32 5.88 -5.94 20.00
N VAL A 33 5.81 -6.43 18.76
CA VAL A 33 5.15 -5.73 17.65
C VAL A 33 3.62 -5.90 17.78
N PRO A 34 2.84 -4.80 17.78
CA PRO A 34 1.38 -4.89 17.85
C PRO A 34 0.79 -5.68 16.66
N VAL A 35 -0.27 -6.46 16.91
CA VAL A 35 -0.99 -7.26 15.88
C VAL A 35 -1.37 -6.40 14.67
N GLU A 36 -1.81 -5.17 14.93
CA GLU A 36 -2.36 -4.25 13.94
C GLU A 36 -1.29 -3.30 13.35
N ALA A 37 0.00 -3.56 13.60
CA ALA A 37 1.09 -2.68 13.12
C ALA A 37 1.08 -2.50 11.59
N TYR A 38 0.64 -3.52 10.85
CA TYR A 38 0.53 -3.49 9.39
C TYR A 38 -0.58 -2.55 8.88
N LYS A 39 -1.51 -2.11 9.72
CA LYS A 39 -2.58 -1.18 9.33
C LYS A 39 -2.10 0.26 9.19
N ASN A 40 -0.92 0.58 9.71
CA ASN A 40 -0.31 1.89 9.53
C ASN A 40 0.47 1.92 8.21
N TYR A 41 0.05 2.78 7.27
CA TYR A 41 0.73 2.89 5.98
C TYR A 41 2.01 3.76 6.03
N ASN A 42 2.37 4.31 7.20
CA ASN A 42 3.67 4.92 7.44
C ASN A 42 4.56 3.97 8.25
N TYR A 43 5.31 3.12 7.54
CA TYR A 43 6.35 2.34 8.21
C TYR A 43 7.41 3.25 8.81
N THR A 44 7.93 2.87 9.97
CA THR A 44 8.98 3.59 10.67
C THR A 44 10.05 2.65 11.18
N ASN A 45 11.30 3.12 11.12
CA ASN A 45 12.43 2.52 11.78
C ASN A 45 13.38 3.62 12.28
N GLU A 46 14.34 3.25 13.12
CA GLU A 46 15.27 4.20 13.74
C GLU A 46 16.04 5.04 12.71
N SER A 47 16.47 4.43 11.60
CA SER A 47 17.19 5.11 10.53
C SER A 47 16.33 6.18 9.84
N LEU A 48 15.08 5.86 9.51
CA LEU A 48 14.15 6.79 8.90
C LEU A 48 13.80 7.93 9.86
N GLU A 49 13.52 7.65 11.13
CA GLU A 49 13.23 8.71 12.10
C GLU A 49 14.43 9.63 12.32
N LYS A 50 15.65 9.11 12.26
CA LYS A 50 16.85 9.94 12.27
C LYS A 50 16.92 10.85 11.04
N VAL A 51 16.74 10.31 9.83
CA VAL A 51 16.73 11.11 8.59
C VAL A 51 15.64 12.19 8.62
N LEU A 52 14.46 11.87 9.14
CA LEU A 52 13.37 12.85 9.31
C LEU A 52 13.75 13.93 10.32
N SER A 53 14.29 13.55 11.48
CA SER A 53 14.76 14.50 12.51
C SER A 53 15.85 15.44 11.98
N ASP A 54 16.84 14.91 11.26
CA ASP A 54 17.92 15.70 10.67
C ASP A 54 17.37 16.72 9.65
N LYS A 55 16.37 16.31 8.84
CA LYS A 55 15.67 17.19 7.89
C LYS A 55 14.90 18.29 8.62
N GLU A 56 14.18 17.95 9.70
CA GLU A 56 13.44 18.92 10.53
C GLU A 56 14.37 19.99 11.10
N GLU A 57 15.49 19.58 11.71
CA GLU A 57 16.48 20.50 12.28
C GLU A 57 17.08 21.41 11.21
N HIS A 58 17.47 20.84 10.06
CA HIS A 58 18.05 21.59 8.96
C HIS A 58 17.10 22.67 8.41
N VAL A 59 15.84 22.30 8.14
CA VAL A 59 14.82 23.21 7.62
C VAL A 59 14.52 24.31 8.63
N ALA A 60 14.34 23.95 9.91
CA ALA A 60 14.08 24.92 10.97
C ALA A 60 15.23 25.91 11.11
N LYS A 61 16.48 25.44 11.15
CA LYS A 61 17.67 26.29 11.27
C LYS A 61 17.80 27.27 10.09
N LYS A 62 17.59 26.78 8.86
CA LYS A 62 17.64 27.60 7.65
C LYS A 62 16.58 28.72 7.68
N LEU A 63 15.33 28.39 7.99
CA LEU A 63 14.25 29.37 8.01
C LEU A 63 14.38 30.38 9.18
N ARG A 64 14.90 29.96 10.34
CA ARG A 64 15.25 30.88 11.43
C ARG A 64 16.31 31.89 11.01
N SER A 65 17.31 31.47 10.22
CA SER A 65 18.35 32.39 9.70
C SER A 65 17.80 33.45 8.74
N TYR A 66 16.63 33.19 8.15
CA TYR A 66 15.90 34.15 7.31
C TYR A 66 14.78 34.88 8.06
N HIS A 67 14.75 34.79 9.40
CA HIS A 67 13.79 35.47 10.27
C HIS A 67 12.30 35.16 9.99
N TYR A 68 11.98 33.95 9.54
CA TYR A 68 10.59 33.49 9.43
C TYR A 68 9.93 33.37 10.81
N ARG A 69 8.59 33.53 10.86
CA ARG A 69 7.82 33.37 12.11
C ARG A 69 7.72 31.89 12.49
N ASP A 70 7.61 31.61 13.78
CA ASP A 70 7.59 30.22 14.28
C ASP A 70 6.46 29.37 13.69
N TYR A 71 5.29 29.96 13.40
CA TYR A 71 4.19 29.24 12.75
C TYR A 71 4.52 28.88 11.30
N GLU A 72 5.26 29.74 10.58
CA GLU A 72 5.70 29.51 9.20
C GLU A 72 6.77 28.41 9.17
N ILE A 73 7.71 28.47 10.12
CA ILE A 73 8.73 27.43 10.32
C ILE A 73 8.06 26.08 10.59
N SER A 74 7.14 26.02 11.55
CA SER A 74 6.46 24.78 11.93
C SER A 74 5.73 24.14 10.75
N LYS A 75 5.03 24.97 9.96
CA LYS A 75 4.33 24.54 8.76
C LYS A 75 5.29 23.99 7.69
N GLN A 76 6.41 24.65 7.44
CA GLN A 76 7.40 24.22 6.46
C GLN A 76 8.19 22.97 6.89
N VAL A 77 8.47 22.84 8.18
CA VAL A 77 9.08 21.63 8.76
C VAL A 77 8.15 20.44 8.58
N GLN A 78 6.87 20.61 8.93
CA GLN A 78 5.85 19.57 8.72
C GLN A 78 5.73 19.18 7.24
N TYR A 79 5.73 20.17 6.33
CA TYR A 79 5.75 19.92 4.89
C TYR A 79 6.94 19.09 4.45
N SER A 80 8.15 19.50 4.86
CA SER A 80 9.38 18.78 4.51
C SER A 80 9.39 17.35 5.05
N LYS A 81 8.86 17.12 6.26
CA LYS A 81 8.73 15.80 6.87
C LYS A 81 7.76 14.92 6.08
N ASN A 82 6.59 15.45 5.73
CA ASN A 82 5.56 14.72 5.00
C ASN A 82 6.03 14.33 3.59
N SER A 83 6.71 15.23 2.88
CA SER A 83 7.30 14.93 1.57
C SER A 83 8.31 13.79 1.66
N LEU A 84 9.20 13.85 2.66
CA LEU A 84 10.22 12.83 2.83
C LEU A 84 9.61 11.46 3.18
N ARG A 85 8.54 11.44 3.98
CA ARG A 85 7.77 10.22 4.28
C ARG A 85 7.07 9.67 3.04
N ALA A 86 6.42 10.52 2.25
CA ALA A 86 5.74 10.13 1.02
C ALA A 86 6.69 9.43 0.03
N VAL A 87 7.93 9.89 -0.05
CA VAL A 87 8.96 9.32 -0.92
C VAL A 87 9.62 8.07 -0.32
N LEU A 88 10.11 8.15 0.92
CA LEU A 88 10.98 7.12 1.50
C LEU A 88 10.25 6.03 2.29
N ALA A 89 8.99 6.28 2.68
CA ALA A 89 8.32 5.47 3.70
C ALA A 89 6.84 5.19 3.42
N HIS A 90 6.40 5.32 2.17
CA HIS A 90 5.07 4.86 1.80
C HIS A 90 5.00 3.34 1.86
N SER A 91 3.87 2.80 2.28
CA SER A 91 3.63 1.36 2.25
C SER A 91 3.28 0.89 0.85
N THR A 92 3.40 -0.42 0.63
CA THR A 92 2.93 -1.05 -0.60
C THR A 92 1.75 -1.95 -0.26
N ILE A 93 0.63 -1.74 -0.94
CA ILE A 93 -0.56 -2.56 -0.84
C ILE A 93 -0.65 -3.38 -2.11
N ILE A 94 -0.79 -4.69 -2.01
CA ILE A 94 -0.92 -5.56 -3.16
C ILE A 94 -2.29 -6.20 -3.13
N ARG A 95 -3.00 -6.09 -4.25
CA ARG A 95 -4.26 -6.78 -4.51
C ARG A 95 -4.09 -7.65 -5.74
N LEU A 96 -4.28 -8.95 -5.56
CA LEU A 96 -4.20 -9.95 -6.61
C LEU A 96 -5.53 -10.69 -6.71
N HIS A 97 -6.15 -10.63 -7.87
CA HIS A 97 -7.39 -11.33 -8.18
C HIS A 97 -7.09 -12.51 -9.10
N SER A 98 -7.86 -13.58 -8.96
CA SER A 98 -7.98 -14.68 -9.90
C SER A 98 -9.46 -14.85 -10.26
N ASP A 99 -9.78 -15.74 -11.19
CA ASP A 99 -11.16 -15.97 -11.65
C ASP A 99 -12.16 -16.25 -10.51
N THR A 100 -11.68 -16.78 -9.38
CA THR A 100 -12.52 -17.22 -8.26
C THR A 100 -12.09 -16.70 -6.89
N ASP A 101 -10.97 -15.97 -6.81
CA ASP A 101 -10.38 -15.58 -5.54
C ASP A 101 -9.74 -14.20 -5.59
N SER A 102 -9.53 -13.60 -4.42
CA SER A 102 -8.74 -12.39 -4.27
C SER A 102 -7.87 -12.47 -3.02
N MET A 103 -6.72 -11.81 -3.07
CA MET A 103 -5.82 -11.62 -1.96
C MET A 103 -5.45 -10.15 -1.88
N ARG A 104 -5.44 -9.63 -0.65
CA ARG A 104 -4.89 -8.34 -0.29
C ARG A 104 -3.79 -8.55 0.74
N LEU A 105 -2.70 -7.78 0.63
CA LEU A 105 -1.69 -7.69 1.67
C LEU A 105 -1.07 -6.29 1.71
N VAL A 106 -0.41 -5.99 2.82
CA VAL A 106 0.29 -4.73 3.05
C VAL A 106 1.73 -5.02 3.42
N MET A 107 2.64 -4.26 2.82
CA MET A 107 4.07 -4.32 3.08
C MET A 107 4.58 -2.97 3.56
N PRO A 108 5.43 -2.97 4.60
CA PRO A 108 6.04 -1.77 5.15
C PRO A 108 7.24 -1.29 4.31
N PHE A 109 7.06 -1.21 2.99
CA PHE A 109 8.13 -0.97 2.04
C PHE A 109 7.64 -0.19 0.85
N SER A 110 8.39 0.83 0.46
CA SER A 110 8.09 1.65 -0.71
C SER A 110 8.26 0.85 -2.00
N SER A 111 7.28 0.93 -2.88
CA SER A 111 7.38 0.38 -4.22
C SER A 111 7.91 1.47 -5.14
N GLN A 112 9.20 1.46 -5.48
CA GLN A 112 9.72 2.40 -6.49
C GLN A 112 9.63 1.83 -7.90
N HIS A 113 9.68 0.51 -8.01
CA HIS A 113 9.59 -0.23 -9.26
C HIS A 113 8.54 -1.30 -9.14
N GLY A 114 7.82 -1.56 -10.22
CA GLY A 114 6.91 -2.69 -10.32
C GLY A 114 6.92 -3.31 -11.70
N MET A 115 6.83 -4.63 -11.77
CA MET A 115 6.59 -5.35 -13.01
C MET A 115 5.54 -6.43 -12.75
N TYR A 116 4.46 -6.38 -13.52
CA TYR A 116 3.39 -7.36 -13.44
C TYR A 116 3.40 -8.26 -14.67
N THR A 117 3.39 -9.56 -14.44
CA THR A 117 3.33 -10.59 -15.49
C THR A 117 2.11 -11.45 -15.27
N GLN A 118 1.33 -11.66 -16.32
CA GLN A 118 0.17 -12.56 -16.31
C GLN A 118 0.37 -13.67 -17.36
N LYS A 119 0.09 -14.90 -16.93
CA LYS A 119 0.06 -16.12 -17.75
C LYS A 119 -1.32 -16.77 -17.55
N GLN A 120 -1.60 -17.81 -18.33
CA GLN A 120 -2.90 -18.50 -18.30
C GLN A 120 -3.33 -18.92 -16.88
N ASP A 121 -2.43 -19.52 -16.11
CA ASP A 121 -2.74 -20.07 -14.78
C ASP A 121 -2.10 -19.33 -13.60
N GLY A 122 -1.30 -18.31 -13.89
CA GLY A 122 -0.49 -17.67 -12.87
C GLY A 122 -0.20 -16.21 -13.16
N GLN A 123 0.09 -15.48 -12.10
CA GLN A 123 0.46 -14.07 -12.15
C GLN A 123 1.57 -13.79 -11.15
N THR A 124 2.47 -12.90 -11.53
CA THR A 124 3.58 -12.45 -10.70
C THR A 124 3.60 -10.94 -10.67
N LEU A 125 3.79 -10.37 -9.49
CA LEU A 125 4.16 -8.98 -9.32
C LEU A 125 5.53 -8.93 -8.64
N GLU A 126 6.47 -8.25 -9.28
CA GLU A 126 7.81 -7.98 -8.77
C GLU A 126 7.90 -6.50 -8.41
N ILE A 127 8.41 -6.19 -7.22
CA ILE A 127 8.51 -4.84 -6.67
C ILE A 127 9.93 -4.62 -6.16
N ASN A 128 10.52 -3.46 -6.45
CA ASN A 128 11.88 -3.14 -6.02
C ASN A 128 11.98 -1.68 -5.49
N ASN A 129 12.86 -1.46 -4.50
CA ASN A 129 13.24 -0.16 -3.93
C ASN A 129 14.77 0.02 -3.86
N GLN A 130 15.48 -0.24 -4.96
CA GLN A 130 16.95 -0.27 -5.14
C GLN A 130 17.71 -1.32 -4.30
N LYS A 131 17.20 -1.71 -3.12
CA LYS A 131 17.88 -2.55 -2.14
C LYS A 131 17.27 -3.95 -1.95
N ILE A 132 16.01 -4.13 -2.32
CA ILE A 132 15.29 -5.41 -2.19
C ILE A 132 14.43 -5.62 -3.41
N ASP A 133 14.42 -6.87 -3.89
CA ASP A 133 13.40 -7.37 -4.79
C ASP A 133 12.38 -8.17 -3.98
N PHE A 134 11.12 -7.74 -4.00
CA PHE A 134 10.00 -8.54 -3.52
C PHE A 134 9.26 -9.12 -4.72
N SER A 135 8.90 -10.39 -4.65
CA SER A 135 8.04 -11.05 -5.63
C SER A 135 6.86 -11.70 -4.94
N ILE A 136 5.71 -11.59 -5.58
CA ILE A 136 4.51 -12.32 -5.21
C ILE A 136 3.98 -13.05 -6.43
N MET A 137 3.77 -14.34 -6.28
CA MET A 137 3.30 -15.23 -7.32
C MET A 137 2.04 -15.92 -6.85
N ALA A 138 0.98 -15.86 -7.65
CA ALA A 138 -0.19 -16.72 -7.50
C ALA A 138 -0.18 -17.70 -8.69
N ASP A 139 -0.22 -19.00 -8.40
CA ASP A 139 -0.20 -20.04 -9.44
C ASP A 139 -0.94 -21.29 -8.94
N THR A 140 -1.00 -22.32 -9.77
CA THR A 140 -1.47 -23.64 -9.37
C THR A 140 -0.60 -24.20 -8.24
N THR A 141 -1.26 -24.86 -7.28
CA THR A 141 -0.61 -25.59 -6.19
C THR A 141 0.38 -26.64 -6.73
N GLN A 142 0.08 -27.24 -7.87
CA GLN A 142 0.97 -28.20 -8.53
C GLN A 142 2.28 -27.54 -8.99
N TYR A 143 2.20 -26.41 -9.69
CA TYR A 143 3.37 -25.68 -10.16
C TYR A 143 4.27 -25.25 -9.01
N LEU A 144 3.73 -24.62 -7.96
CA LEU A 144 4.54 -24.19 -6.81
C LEU A 144 5.14 -25.37 -6.03
N ASN A 145 4.48 -26.53 -6.01
CA ASN A 145 5.07 -27.74 -5.45
C ASN A 145 6.23 -28.30 -6.32
N GLN A 146 6.12 -28.20 -7.64
CA GLN A 146 7.21 -28.57 -8.55
C GLN A 146 8.40 -27.62 -8.42
N LEU A 147 8.15 -26.31 -8.30
CA LEU A 147 9.18 -25.30 -8.02
C LEU A 147 9.94 -25.64 -6.74
N ASN A 148 9.22 -25.99 -5.67
CA ASN A 148 9.82 -26.44 -4.40
C ASN A 148 10.65 -27.72 -4.52
N LYS A 149 10.29 -28.63 -5.43
CA LYS A 149 11.06 -29.86 -5.68
C LYS A 149 12.33 -29.57 -6.47
N LYS A 150 12.25 -28.71 -7.49
CA LYS A 150 13.40 -28.28 -8.30
C LYS A 150 14.45 -27.54 -7.46
N ASN A 151 14.00 -26.74 -6.50
CA ASN A 151 14.87 -25.98 -5.61
C ASN A 151 15.43 -26.80 -4.43
N ARG A 152 15.31 -28.13 -4.44
CA ARG A 152 15.85 -29.00 -3.36
C ARG A 152 17.36 -29.00 -3.29
N ASP A 153 18.04 -28.70 -4.40
CA ASP A 153 19.50 -28.66 -4.48
C ASP A 153 20.09 -27.34 -3.95
N LEU A 154 19.24 -26.37 -3.58
CA LEU A 154 19.64 -25.16 -2.87
C LEU A 154 19.83 -25.48 -1.38
N HIS A 155 20.79 -24.82 -0.72
CA HIS A 155 20.86 -24.80 0.74
C HIS A 155 19.59 -24.10 1.24
N ARG A 156 18.59 -24.88 1.64
CA ARG A 156 17.22 -24.44 1.87
C ARG A 156 16.71 -24.82 3.25
N ASP A 157 16.34 -23.82 4.02
CA ASP A 157 15.60 -23.99 5.27
C ASP A 157 14.10 -23.89 5.00
N ILE A 158 13.31 -24.78 5.62
CA ILE A 158 11.84 -24.77 5.52
C ILE A 158 11.25 -24.98 6.90
N LYS A 159 10.30 -24.12 7.27
CA LYS A 159 9.53 -24.26 8.52
C LYS A 159 8.05 -24.18 8.23
N LYS A 160 7.30 -25.20 8.60
CA LYS A 160 5.83 -25.15 8.55
C LYS A 160 5.30 -24.32 9.70
N PHE A 161 4.27 -23.54 9.45
CA PHE A 161 3.59 -22.79 10.51
C PHE A 161 2.08 -22.81 10.29
N SER A 162 1.34 -22.55 11.36
CA SER A 162 -0.12 -22.47 11.34
C SER A 162 -0.53 -21.01 11.37
N ASN A 163 -1.54 -20.66 10.58
CA ASN A 163 -2.19 -19.35 10.61
C ASN A 163 -3.69 -19.56 10.30
N PRO A 164 -4.62 -18.94 11.04
CA PRO A 164 -6.05 -19.16 10.88
C PRO A 164 -6.60 -18.81 9.48
N PHE A 165 -5.93 -17.91 8.76
CA PHE A 165 -6.42 -17.30 7.52
C PHE A 165 -5.83 -17.93 6.26
N ILE A 166 -4.74 -18.71 6.36
CA ILE A 166 -4.04 -19.31 5.22
C ILE A 166 -3.78 -20.80 5.41
N GLY A 167 -3.88 -21.58 4.33
CA GLY A 167 -3.79 -23.03 4.38
C GLY A 167 -2.38 -23.57 4.15
N SER A 168 -1.96 -24.59 4.91
CA SER A 168 -0.71 -25.34 4.66
C SER A 168 0.52 -24.44 4.47
N ALA A 169 0.68 -23.45 5.33
CA ALA A 169 1.71 -22.43 5.19
C ALA A 169 3.11 -22.95 5.55
N LEU A 170 4.10 -22.48 4.80
CA LEU A 170 5.51 -22.70 5.08
C LEU A 170 6.27 -21.39 4.91
N TRP A 171 7.26 -21.18 5.78
CA TRP A 171 8.35 -20.24 5.61
C TRP A 171 9.52 -20.97 4.95
N PHE A 172 10.27 -20.27 4.12
CA PHE A 172 11.49 -20.80 3.51
C PHE A 172 12.58 -19.75 3.40
N LYS A 173 13.83 -20.21 3.38
CA LYS A 173 15.01 -19.45 3.04
C LYS A 173 15.89 -20.27 2.11
N GLU A 174 16.30 -19.68 1.00
CA GLU A 174 17.08 -20.32 -0.05
C GLU A 174 18.36 -19.50 -0.27
N LYS A 175 19.52 -20.16 -0.33
CA LYS A 175 20.79 -19.53 -0.67
C LYS A 175 21.23 -19.92 -2.08
N GLN A 176 21.59 -18.94 -2.88
CA GLN A 176 22.10 -19.08 -4.25
C GLN A 176 23.40 -18.29 -4.41
N GLN A 177 24.20 -18.66 -5.41
CA GLN A 177 25.39 -17.91 -5.79
C GLN A 177 25.10 -17.17 -7.09
N SER A 178 25.34 -15.86 -7.10
CA SER A 178 25.20 -15.03 -8.30
C SER A 178 26.27 -15.37 -9.33
N LYS A 179 26.08 -14.87 -10.56
CA LYS A 179 27.10 -14.99 -11.63
C LYS A 179 28.43 -14.34 -11.24
N ASP A 180 28.39 -13.32 -10.39
CA ASP A 180 29.55 -12.58 -9.89
C ASP A 180 30.07 -13.14 -8.56
N ASN A 181 29.69 -14.38 -8.22
CA ASN A 181 30.12 -15.11 -7.03
C ASN A 181 29.63 -14.52 -5.69
N ASN A 182 28.67 -13.58 -5.72
CA ASN A 182 28.04 -13.03 -4.53
C ASN A 182 26.96 -13.97 -4.00
N GLU A 183 26.80 -14.04 -2.68
CA GLU A 183 25.70 -14.79 -2.08
C GLU A 183 24.38 -14.02 -2.27
N ILE A 184 23.35 -14.71 -2.73
CA ILE A 184 21.99 -14.18 -2.85
C ILE A 184 21.07 -15.04 -1.99
N TYR A 185 20.28 -14.39 -1.16
CA TYR A 185 19.28 -15.04 -0.32
C TYR A 185 17.88 -14.76 -0.87
N THR A 186 17.04 -15.78 -0.86
CA THR A 186 15.61 -15.67 -1.13
C THR A 186 14.83 -16.18 0.08
N THR A 187 14.18 -15.28 0.81
CA THR A 187 13.45 -15.59 2.05
C THR A 187 11.97 -15.22 1.89
N GLY A 188 11.07 -16.11 2.29
CA GLY A 188 9.67 -15.93 1.99
C GLY A 188 8.72 -16.91 2.64
N ILE A 189 7.46 -16.86 2.21
CA ILE A 189 6.41 -17.78 2.60
C ILE A 189 5.69 -18.34 1.38
N GLN A 190 5.14 -19.54 1.53
CA GLN A 190 4.24 -20.14 0.56
C GLN A 190 3.05 -20.74 1.29
N PHE A 191 1.84 -20.54 0.76
CA PHE A 191 0.63 -21.09 1.36
C PHE A 191 -0.43 -21.38 0.29
N LYS A 192 -1.36 -22.28 0.63
CA LYS A 192 -2.53 -22.61 -0.19
C LYS A 192 -3.67 -21.66 0.12
N ASN A 193 -4.46 -21.34 -0.89
CA ASN A 193 -5.75 -20.70 -0.65
C ASN A 193 -6.70 -21.70 0.03
N PRO A 194 -7.29 -21.37 1.20
CA PRO A 194 -8.21 -22.27 1.90
C PRO A 194 -9.52 -22.50 1.15
N LYS A 195 -10.02 -21.52 0.38
CA LYS A 195 -11.23 -21.65 -0.45
C LYS A 195 -10.96 -22.33 -1.78
N ASN A 196 -9.79 -22.13 -2.36
CA ASN A 196 -9.38 -22.76 -3.61
C ASN A 196 -8.08 -23.55 -3.48
N LYS A 197 -8.19 -24.82 -3.10
CA LYS A 197 -7.02 -25.68 -2.85
C LYS A 197 -6.15 -25.91 -4.10
N SER A 198 -6.66 -25.62 -5.30
CA SER A 198 -5.92 -25.72 -6.56
C SER A 198 -4.97 -24.55 -6.78
N LYS A 199 -5.14 -23.43 -6.06
CA LYS A 199 -4.29 -22.24 -6.13
C LYS A 199 -3.47 -22.06 -4.86
N SER A 200 -2.26 -21.54 -5.03
CA SER A 200 -1.31 -21.25 -3.97
C SER A 200 -0.59 -19.94 -4.26
N TYR A 201 -0.08 -19.33 -3.19
CA TYR A 201 0.69 -18.09 -3.25
C TYR A 201 2.10 -18.34 -2.75
N ARG A 202 3.09 -17.73 -3.40
CA ARG A 202 4.48 -17.68 -2.97
C ARG A 202 4.91 -16.22 -2.92
N LEU A 203 5.37 -15.77 -1.76
CA LEU A 203 5.84 -14.41 -1.50
C LEU A 203 7.30 -14.52 -1.09
N ALA A 204 8.19 -13.77 -1.73
CA ALA A 204 9.63 -13.91 -1.52
C ALA A 204 10.36 -12.59 -1.68
N PHE A 205 11.27 -12.32 -0.74
CA PHE A 205 12.26 -11.27 -0.85
C PHE A 205 13.58 -11.86 -1.33
N THR A 206 14.23 -11.18 -2.26
CA THR A 206 15.58 -11.51 -2.75
C THR A 206 16.53 -10.35 -2.42
N TYR A 207 17.68 -10.68 -1.84
CA TYR A 207 18.66 -9.70 -1.36
C TYR A 207 20.08 -10.30 -1.31
N ASN A 208 21.09 -9.44 -1.35
CA ASN A 208 22.50 -9.84 -1.30
C ASN A 208 22.94 -10.21 0.12
N GLY A 209 23.82 -11.20 0.24
CA GLY A 209 24.51 -11.58 1.46
C GLY A 209 25.63 -10.62 1.84
N GLY A 210 25.81 -10.40 3.15
CA GLY A 210 26.83 -9.50 3.69
C GLY A 210 26.26 -8.11 3.99
N GLY A 211 25.90 -7.88 5.26
CA GLY A 211 25.44 -6.58 5.72
C GLY A 211 26.61 -5.63 5.90
N SER A 212 26.77 -4.66 5.00
CA SER A 212 27.33 -3.36 5.41
C SER A 212 26.24 -2.52 6.08
N GLU A 213 26.63 -1.54 6.90
CA GLU A 213 25.69 -0.60 7.51
C GLU A 213 24.74 -0.01 6.46
N GLY A 214 23.42 -0.15 6.66
CA GLY A 214 22.40 0.32 5.74
C GLY A 214 21.97 -0.67 4.64
N VAL A 215 22.51 -1.90 4.63
CA VAL A 215 22.03 -3.05 3.85
C VAL A 215 21.14 -3.92 4.73
N LEU A 216 20.00 -4.37 4.20
CA LEU A 216 19.06 -5.19 4.94
C LEU A 216 19.68 -6.55 5.25
N THR A 217 19.66 -6.90 6.54
CA THR A 217 20.11 -8.22 7.01
C THR A 217 18.96 -9.22 6.94
N ASP A 218 19.30 -10.52 7.00
CA ASP A 218 18.33 -11.61 7.16
C ASP A 218 17.26 -11.30 8.22
N ARG A 219 17.68 -10.77 9.37
CA ARG A 219 16.80 -10.42 10.48
C ARG A 219 15.75 -9.38 10.09
N HIS A 220 16.09 -8.41 9.24
CA HIS A 220 15.12 -7.41 8.78
C HIS A 220 14.03 -8.04 7.91
N VAL A 221 14.42 -8.90 6.97
CA VAL A 221 13.48 -9.61 6.08
C VAL A 221 12.59 -10.56 6.86
N GLU A 222 13.17 -11.35 7.76
CA GLU A 222 12.43 -12.24 8.66
C GLU A 222 11.44 -11.46 9.54
N ASN A 223 11.85 -10.34 10.12
CA ASN A 223 10.98 -9.48 10.92
C ASN A 223 9.81 -8.90 10.10
N MET A 224 10.07 -8.45 8.85
CA MET A 224 9.02 -7.94 7.97
C MET A 224 8.01 -9.03 7.62
N ILE A 225 8.48 -10.24 7.31
CA ILE A 225 7.60 -11.38 7.00
C ILE A 225 6.72 -11.71 8.19
N ALA A 226 7.31 -11.91 9.37
CA ALA A 226 6.60 -12.41 10.54
C ALA A 226 5.64 -11.39 11.15
N ASN A 227 6.03 -10.11 11.21
CA ASN A 227 5.29 -9.12 11.99
C ASN A 227 4.43 -8.16 11.14
N TYR A 228 4.66 -8.08 9.82
CA TYR A 228 3.91 -7.18 8.95
C TYR A 228 3.23 -7.91 7.79
N LEU A 229 3.96 -8.76 7.06
CA LEU A 229 3.42 -9.42 5.87
C LEU A 229 2.40 -10.51 6.23
N VAL A 230 2.76 -11.47 7.08
CA VAL A 230 1.85 -12.58 7.43
C VAL A 230 0.57 -12.06 8.11
N PRO A 231 0.62 -11.11 9.07
CA PRO A 231 -0.59 -10.55 9.67
C PRO A 231 -1.46 -9.74 8.72
N SER A 232 -0.89 -9.16 7.65
CA SER A 232 -1.65 -8.34 6.70
C SER A 232 -2.39 -9.11 5.62
N ILE A 233 -2.13 -10.41 5.48
CA ILE A 233 -2.77 -11.24 4.45
C ILE A 233 -4.27 -11.35 4.72
N GLN A 234 -5.04 -10.84 3.77
CA GLN A 234 -6.48 -10.94 3.72
C GLN A 234 -6.86 -11.68 2.44
N LEU A 235 -7.32 -12.92 2.60
CA LEU A 235 -7.91 -13.66 1.49
C LEU A 235 -9.41 -13.36 1.45
N LEU A 236 -9.88 -12.92 0.29
CA LEU A 236 -11.30 -12.70 -0.01
C LEU A 236 -11.96 -11.60 0.83
N PRO A 237 -11.48 -10.34 0.77
CA PRO A 237 -12.30 -9.23 1.23
C PRO A 237 -13.58 -9.22 0.36
N ASP A 238 -14.71 -9.66 0.92
CA ASP A 238 -16.02 -9.59 0.28
C ASP A 238 -16.50 -8.14 0.31
N THR A 239 -15.83 -7.34 -0.51
CA THR A 239 -16.18 -5.93 -0.68
C THR A 239 -17.57 -5.78 -1.31
N ASP A 240 -18.11 -6.82 -1.96
CA ASP A 240 -19.43 -6.78 -2.59
C ASP A 240 -20.57 -6.77 -1.55
N SER A 241 -20.29 -7.17 -0.30
CA SER A 241 -21.26 -7.09 0.80
C SER A 241 -21.63 -5.66 1.22
N TYR A 242 -20.77 -4.67 0.95
CA TYR A 242 -20.96 -3.27 1.37
C TYR A 242 -20.65 -2.23 0.28
N SER A 243 -20.18 -2.64 -0.89
CA SER A 243 -19.84 -1.73 -1.99
C SER A 243 -20.19 -2.30 -3.36
N GLU A 244 -20.50 -1.42 -4.30
CA GLU A 244 -20.78 -1.76 -5.70
C GLU A 244 -19.79 -1.12 -6.66
N SER A 245 -19.59 -1.76 -7.81
CA SER A 245 -18.66 -1.28 -8.85
C SER A 245 -19.30 -0.22 -9.74
N LYS A 246 -18.54 0.80 -10.08
CA LYS A 246 -18.85 1.85 -11.05
C LYS A 246 -17.76 1.94 -12.09
N GLU A 247 -18.11 2.52 -13.22
CA GLU A 247 -17.20 2.76 -14.33
C GLU A 247 -17.24 4.23 -14.73
N LEU A 248 -16.06 4.77 -15.01
CA LEU A 248 -15.91 6.12 -15.54
C LEU A 248 -14.72 6.14 -16.50
N TYR A 249 -14.97 6.42 -17.78
CA TYR A 249 -13.95 6.48 -18.82
C TYR A 249 -13.02 5.25 -18.91
N GLY A 250 -13.51 4.03 -18.63
CA GLY A 250 -12.70 2.80 -18.65
C GLY A 250 -11.92 2.52 -17.35
N PHE A 251 -11.97 3.43 -16.37
CA PHE A 251 -11.61 3.11 -15.00
C PHE A 251 -12.80 2.43 -14.30
N THR A 252 -12.50 1.46 -13.46
CA THR A 252 -13.47 0.83 -12.56
C THR A 252 -13.09 1.18 -11.13
N TYR A 253 -14.07 1.52 -10.31
CA TYR A 253 -13.89 1.84 -8.88
C TYR A 253 -15.13 1.40 -8.11
N LYS A 254 -15.07 1.41 -6.78
CA LYS A 254 -16.21 1.07 -5.93
C LYS A 254 -16.76 2.28 -5.19
N MET A 255 -18.03 2.19 -4.81
CA MET A 255 -18.71 3.11 -3.90
C MET A 255 -19.62 2.32 -2.92
N PRO A 256 -20.01 2.89 -1.76
CA PRO A 256 -20.86 2.20 -0.79
C PRO A 256 -22.27 1.90 -1.33
N ILE A 257 -22.78 0.70 -1.09
CA ILE A 257 -24.14 0.32 -1.49
C ILE A 257 -25.17 1.30 -0.90
N GLY A 258 -26.12 1.71 -1.73
CA GLY A 258 -27.20 2.62 -1.34
C GLY A 258 -26.79 4.10 -1.28
N SER A 259 -25.61 4.46 -1.77
CA SER A 259 -25.21 5.87 -1.90
C SER A 259 -26.11 6.62 -2.87
N HIS A 260 -26.47 7.86 -2.54
CA HIS A 260 -27.10 8.78 -3.46
C HIS A 260 -26.06 9.31 -4.45
N GLN A 261 -26.37 9.30 -5.75
CA GLN A 261 -25.47 9.77 -6.81
C GLN A 261 -25.92 11.12 -7.35
N GLU A 262 -24.96 12.05 -7.43
CA GLU A 262 -25.06 13.33 -8.12
C GLU A 262 -23.97 13.43 -9.18
N ILE A 263 -24.22 14.17 -10.26
CA ILE A 263 -23.23 14.46 -11.31
C ILE A 263 -23.07 15.97 -11.40
N GLY A 264 -21.86 16.44 -11.11
CA GLY A 264 -21.43 17.82 -11.32
C GLY A 264 -20.46 17.93 -12.50
N TYR A 265 -20.05 19.16 -12.80
CA TYR A 265 -19.07 19.45 -13.86
C TYR A 265 -18.03 20.44 -13.33
N ASP A 266 -16.76 20.21 -13.65
CA ASP A 266 -15.68 21.13 -13.32
C ASP A 266 -15.63 22.32 -14.32
N ILE A 267 -14.66 23.23 -14.13
CA ILE A 267 -14.48 24.39 -15.02
C ILE A 267 -14.13 24.03 -16.46
N ASN A 268 -13.63 22.82 -16.71
CA ASN A 268 -13.30 22.28 -18.02
C ASN A 268 -14.44 21.43 -18.60
N ASN A 269 -15.60 21.42 -17.92
CA ASN A 269 -16.76 20.59 -18.25
C ASN A 269 -16.45 19.08 -18.18
N ASP A 270 -15.48 18.68 -17.35
CA ASP A 270 -15.23 17.29 -16.98
C ASP A 270 -16.24 16.85 -15.89
N GLU A 271 -16.81 15.66 -16.05
CA GLU A 271 -17.81 15.10 -15.13
C GLU A 271 -17.20 14.77 -13.77
N ILE A 272 -17.87 15.19 -12.70
CA ILE A 272 -17.58 14.85 -11.31
C ILE A 272 -18.74 14.00 -10.78
N HIS A 273 -18.47 12.73 -10.54
CA HIS A 273 -19.43 11.81 -9.94
C HIS A 273 -19.31 11.90 -8.42
N VAL A 274 -20.40 12.29 -7.75
CA VAL A 274 -20.45 12.43 -6.29
C VAL A 274 -21.39 11.38 -5.71
N TYR A 275 -20.90 10.62 -4.73
CA TYR A 275 -21.65 9.58 -4.04
C TYR A 275 -21.73 9.90 -2.55
N LYS A 276 -22.94 9.99 -2.00
CA LYS A 276 -23.18 10.38 -0.61
C LYS A 276 -23.96 9.32 0.16
N THR A 277 -23.52 9.05 1.38
CA THR A 277 -24.28 8.34 2.41
C THR A 277 -23.97 8.96 3.77
N VAL A 278 -24.61 8.49 4.85
CA VAL A 278 -24.42 9.08 6.19
C VAL A 278 -22.94 9.01 6.58
N GLY A 279 -22.33 10.15 6.91
CA GLY A 279 -20.93 10.25 7.31
C GLY A 279 -19.91 9.93 6.21
N TYR A 280 -20.30 9.92 4.93
CA TYR A 280 -19.42 9.56 3.80
C TYR A 280 -19.78 10.35 2.53
N GLU A 281 -18.79 10.96 1.92
CA GLU A 281 -18.88 11.60 0.60
C GLU A 281 -17.68 11.19 -0.26
N GLN A 282 -17.97 10.73 -1.47
CA GLN A 282 -16.97 10.32 -2.44
C GLN A 282 -17.12 11.10 -3.75
N CYS A 283 -16.04 11.72 -4.21
CA CYS A 283 -15.98 12.46 -5.46
C CYS A 283 -14.99 11.79 -6.41
N VAL A 284 -15.47 11.35 -7.58
CA VAL A 284 -14.65 10.68 -8.60
C VAL A 284 -14.73 11.46 -9.92
N PHE A 285 -13.57 11.78 -10.47
CA PHE A 285 -13.47 12.45 -11.77
C PHE A 285 -12.23 11.97 -12.53
N VAL A 286 -12.24 12.19 -13.84
CA VAL A 286 -11.12 11.83 -14.72
C VAL A 286 -10.62 13.09 -15.41
N ASN A 287 -9.41 13.51 -15.07
CA ASN A 287 -8.75 14.61 -15.76
C ASN A 287 -8.16 14.11 -17.08
N ARG A 288 -8.55 14.77 -18.18
CA ARG A 288 -8.12 14.43 -19.55
C ARG A 288 -6.94 15.28 -20.06
N SER A 289 -6.48 16.23 -19.25
CA SER A 289 -5.37 17.13 -19.60
C SER A 289 -4.09 16.32 -19.77
N GLN A 290 -3.41 16.52 -20.91
CA GLN A 290 -2.26 15.71 -21.28
C GLN A 290 -1.05 16.04 -20.41
N LEU A 291 -0.48 15.06 -19.72
CA LEU A 291 0.94 15.12 -19.35
C LEU A 291 1.76 15.30 -20.64
N GLY A 292 2.82 16.12 -20.57
CA GLY A 292 3.71 16.33 -21.71
C GLY A 292 4.37 15.03 -22.19
N ASP A 293 4.92 14.24 -21.26
CA ASP A 293 5.36 12.87 -21.52
C ASP A 293 4.25 11.88 -21.12
N LYS A 294 3.90 10.98 -22.04
CA LYS A 294 2.85 9.96 -21.89
C LYS A 294 3.41 8.59 -21.52
N SER A 295 4.73 8.48 -21.30
CA SER A 295 5.36 7.24 -20.85
C SER A 295 4.81 6.82 -19.48
N MET A 296 4.71 5.51 -19.22
CA MET A 296 4.33 5.04 -17.88
C MET A 296 5.32 5.52 -16.81
N ALA A 297 6.58 5.74 -17.18
CA ALA A 297 7.56 6.29 -16.27
C ALA A 297 7.21 7.71 -15.85
N ALA A 298 6.78 8.56 -16.78
CA ALA A 298 6.25 9.89 -16.47
C ALA A 298 4.99 9.82 -15.60
N GLN A 299 4.05 8.93 -15.92
CA GLN A 299 2.83 8.74 -15.13
C GLN A 299 3.13 8.30 -13.70
N TYR A 300 4.03 7.32 -13.53
CA TYR A 300 4.44 6.83 -12.22
C TYR A 300 5.19 7.90 -11.42
N THR A 301 6.07 8.66 -12.07
CA THR A 301 6.75 9.82 -11.46
C THR A 301 5.73 10.84 -10.98
N LYS A 302 4.76 11.19 -11.83
CA LYS A 302 3.69 12.15 -11.47
C LYS A 302 2.84 11.64 -10.32
N MET A 303 2.57 10.35 -10.26
CA MET A 303 1.88 9.75 -9.12
C MET A 303 2.70 9.92 -7.82
N LEU A 304 4.01 9.65 -7.83
CA LEU A 304 4.88 9.90 -6.68
C LEU A 304 5.02 11.41 -6.34
N GLU A 305 4.91 12.30 -7.33
CA GLU A 305 4.86 13.74 -7.07
C GLU A 305 3.52 14.17 -6.45
N PHE A 306 2.38 13.68 -6.97
CA PHE A 306 1.05 14.04 -6.47
C PHE A 306 0.84 13.59 -5.02
N ILE A 307 1.34 12.40 -4.66
CA ILE A 307 1.24 11.91 -3.28
C ILE A 307 1.94 12.87 -2.30
N THR A 308 3.03 13.48 -2.77
CA THR A 308 3.80 14.50 -2.06
C THR A 308 3.06 15.84 -2.04
N ILE A 309 2.65 16.36 -3.20
CA ILE A 309 2.01 17.69 -3.35
C ILE A 309 0.67 17.78 -2.61
N ILE A 310 -0.21 16.78 -2.77
CA ILE A 310 -1.51 16.78 -2.09
C ILE A 310 -1.30 16.66 -0.58
N GLY A 311 -0.39 15.77 -0.15
CA GLY A 311 -0.02 15.65 1.25
C GLY A 311 0.47 16.96 1.87
N ILE A 312 1.27 17.74 1.13
CA ILE A 312 1.73 19.08 1.52
C ILE A 312 0.54 20.04 1.62
N ASN A 313 -0.28 20.14 0.56
CA ASN A 313 -1.34 21.15 0.46
C ASN A 313 -2.41 20.99 1.54
N LEU A 314 -2.65 19.77 2.01
CA LEU A 314 -3.67 19.50 3.04
C LEU A 314 -3.26 19.94 4.45
N GLY A 315 -1.98 20.23 4.71
CA GLY A 315 -1.56 20.77 6.02
C GLY A 315 -1.71 19.79 7.20
N ILE A 316 -1.90 18.50 6.92
CA ILE A 316 -2.16 17.46 7.92
C ILE A 316 -0.86 16.97 8.54
N LYS A 317 -0.86 16.75 9.86
CA LYS A 317 0.35 16.45 10.62
C LYS A 317 0.96 15.09 10.29
N ASN A 318 0.13 14.07 10.10
CA ASN A 318 0.57 12.68 9.92
C ASN A 318 -0.27 11.93 8.85
N PRO A 319 -0.32 12.38 7.59
CA PRO A 319 -0.93 11.60 6.51
C PRO A 319 -0.18 10.28 6.34
N GLN A 320 -0.90 9.21 6.03
CA GLN A 320 -0.32 7.92 5.66
C GLN A 320 -0.28 7.77 4.14
N TYR A 321 0.75 7.13 3.62
CA TYR A 321 1.00 7.03 2.18
C TYR A 321 1.13 5.59 1.74
N ALA A 322 0.53 5.24 0.60
CA ALA A 322 0.72 3.93 0.00
C ALA A 322 0.71 3.95 -1.53
N ILE A 323 1.42 3.00 -2.13
CA ILE A 323 1.20 2.58 -3.51
C ILE A 323 0.40 1.28 -3.50
N VAL A 324 -0.75 1.30 -4.15
CA VAL A 324 -1.62 0.15 -4.35
C VAL A 324 -1.33 -0.47 -5.71
N TRP A 325 -0.91 -1.73 -5.74
CA TRP A 325 -0.84 -2.53 -6.95
C TRP A 325 -2.06 -3.42 -7.07
N ASN A 326 -2.99 -3.07 -7.95
CA ASN A 326 -4.24 -3.78 -8.14
C ASN A 326 -4.26 -4.54 -9.47
N ASP A 327 -3.88 -5.82 -9.43
CA ASP A 327 -3.51 -6.67 -10.57
C ASP A 327 -2.57 -5.94 -11.53
N GLY A 328 -1.44 -5.47 -10.99
CA GLY A 328 -0.40 -4.79 -11.75
C GLY A 328 -0.64 -3.31 -12.06
N ILE A 329 -1.80 -2.76 -11.72
CA ILE A 329 -2.09 -1.33 -11.89
C ILE A 329 -1.68 -0.57 -10.63
N PRO A 330 -0.73 0.38 -10.71
CA PRO A 330 -0.37 1.21 -9.58
C PRO A 330 -1.35 2.38 -9.41
N SER A 331 -1.80 2.58 -8.19
CA SER A 331 -2.45 3.80 -7.71
C SER A 331 -1.68 4.32 -6.50
N ALA A 332 -1.60 5.63 -6.35
CA ALA A 332 -1.12 6.20 -5.09
C ALA A 332 -2.31 6.59 -4.23
N LEU A 333 -2.13 6.40 -2.94
CA LEU A 333 -3.14 6.54 -1.91
C LEU A 333 -2.58 7.39 -0.78
N ILE A 334 -3.33 8.41 -0.41
CA ILE A 334 -3.10 9.23 0.78
C ILE A 334 -4.25 8.94 1.74
N ASP A 335 -3.95 8.59 2.98
CA ASP A 335 -4.94 8.35 4.02
C ASP A 335 -4.69 9.29 5.20
N ILE A 336 -5.62 10.22 5.38
CA ILE A 336 -5.69 11.14 6.51
C ILE A 336 -6.73 10.57 7.46
N TYR A 337 -6.25 9.77 8.40
CA TYR A 337 -7.09 9.11 9.38
C TYR A 337 -7.22 9.96 10.64
N ASN A 338 -8.46 10.35 10.94
CA ASN A 338 -8.84 11.06 12.17
C ASN A 338 -10.10 10.40 12.76
N PRO A 339 -9.96 9.45 13.70
CA PRO A 339 -11.09 8.72 14.26
C PRO A 339 -12.08 9.61 15.01
N ASP A 340 -11.65 10.81 15.41
CA ASP A 340 -12.45 11.73 16.21
C ASP A 340 -13.22 12.78 15.40
N GLY A 341 -13.04 12.82 14.08
CA GLY A 341 -13.74 13.75 13.21
C GLY A 341 -13.60 13.38 11.74
N GLU A 342 -13.48 14.41 10.90
CA GLU A 342 -13.36 14.23 9.46
C GLU A 342 -12.02 13.60 9.09
N SER A 343 -12.11 12.55 8.30
CA SER A 343 -11.02 11.82 7.68
C SER A 343 -11.13 11.92 6.15
N LEU A 344 -10.02 11.68 5.46
CA LEU A 344 -9.96 11.79 4.01
C LEU A 344 -9.04 10.71 3.42
N ILE A 345 -9.51 9.99 2.41
CA ILE A 345 -8.66 9.18 1.54
C ILE A 345 -8.67 9.79 0.13
N VAL A 346 -7.49 9.90 -0.47
CA VAL A 346 -7.33 10.35 -1.87
C VAL A 346 -6.58 9.28 -2.65
N VAL A 347 -7.14 8.87 -3.77
CA VAL A 347 -6.54 7.88 -4.68
C VAL A 347 -6.42 8.45 -6.08
N PHE A 348 -5.30 8.19 -6.74
CA PHE A 348 -5.10 8.58 -8.13
C PHE A 348 -4.36 7.50 -8.91
N THR A 349 -4.75 7.34 -10.17
CA THR A 349 -4.23 6.31 -11.07
C THR A 349 -4.28 6.83 -12.51
N TYR A 350 -3.31 6.40 -13.32
CA TYR A 350 -3.25 6.70 -14.74
C TYR A 350 -3.62 5.50 -15.59
N ASP A 351 -4.27 5.73 -16.72
CA ASP A 351 -4.38 4.74 -17.79
C ASP A 351 -3.35 4.91 -18.89
N ASP A 352 -3.34 3.95 -19.81
CA ASP A 352 -2.46 3.93 -20.98
C ASP A 352 -2.78 5.02 -22.01
N LYS A 353 -3.93 5.70 -21.86
CA LYS A 353 -4.33 6.88 -22.63
C LYS A 353 -3.93 8.18 -21.95
N ASN A 354 -3.17 8.11 -20.86
CA ASN A 354 -2.65 9.25 -20.11
C ASN A 354 -3.76 10.11 -19.47
N ARG A 355 -4.89 9.50 -19.14
CA ARG A 355 -5.97 10.09 -18.35
C ARG A 355 -5.72 9.75 -16.88
N MET A 356 -6.02 10.68 -15.99
CA MET A 356 -5.85 10.48 -14.56
C MET A 356 -7.21 10.41 -13.88
N LEU A 357 -7.54 9.26 -13.29
CA LEU A 357 -8.64 9.19 -12.35
C LEU A 357 -8.19 9.74 -11.00
N THR A 358 -9.04 10.56 -10.38
CA THR A 358 -8.89 11.00 -9.00
C THR A 358 -10.16 10.63 -8.22
N ASN A 359 -9.98 10.03 -7.04
CA ASN A 359 -11.04 9.61 -6.14
C ASN A 359 -10.78 10.19 -4.75
N TRP A 360 -11.64 11.12 -4.32
CA TRP A 360 -11.61 11.70 -2.98
C TRP A 360 -12.72 11.06 -2.15
N ILE A 361 -12.40 10.61 -0.94
CA ILE A 361 -13.35 9.99 -0.02
C ILE A 361 -13.23 10.68 1.33
N ALA A 362 -14.15 11.61 1.62
CA ALA A 362 -14.29 12.24 2.92
C ALA A 362 -15.25 11.42 3.78
N TYR A 363 -14.91 11.19 5.04
CA TYR A 363 -15.76 10.40 5.94
C TYR A 363 -15.54 10.72 7.41
N ASN A 364 -16.55 10.41 8.22
CA ASN A 364 -16.51 10.54 9.66
C ASN A 364 -17.00 9.25 10.31
N LEU A 365 -16.11 8.57 11.06
CA LEU A 365 -16.43 7.27 11.68
C LEU A 365 -17.49 7.34 12.77
N LYS A 366 -17.80 8.52 13.32
CA LYS A 366 -18.88 8.69 14.30
C LYS A 366 -20.26 8.66 13.65
N GLU A 367 -20.32 8.84 12.33
CA GLU A 367 -21.56 8.91 11.55
C GLU A 367 -21.67 7.77 10.53
N SER A 368 -20.55 7.39 9.91
CA SER A 368 -20.47 6.33 8.90
C SER A 368 -20.86 4.97 9.46
N LYS A 369 -21.56 4.19 8.64
CA LYS A 369 -21.82 2.76 8.90
C LYS A 369 -20.65 1.85 8.50
N LEU A 370 -19.72 2.37 7.70
CA LEU A 370 -18.53 1.66 7.28
C LEU A 370 -17.38 1.95 8.23
N SER A 371 -16.63 0.90 8.56
CA SER A 371 -15.35 0.99 9.23
C SER A 371 -14.28 1.60 8.33
N HIS A 372 -13.19 2.06 8.94
CA HIS A 372 -12.01 2.55 8.21
C HIS A 372 -11.46 1.52 7.22
N ASP A 373 -11.39 0.25 7.62
CA ASP A 373 -10.87 -0.83 6.79
C ASP A 373 -11.79 -1.09 5.57
N GLU A 374 -13.11 -0.98 5.73
CA GLU A 374 -14.06 -1.10 4.62
C GLU A 374 -13.91 0.06 3.63
N ILE A 375 -13.75 1.29 4.12
CA ILE A 375 -13.54 2.49 3.31
C ILE A 375 -12.21 2.42 2.55
N ARG A 376 -11.12 1.98 3.20
CA ARG A 376 -9.84 1.71 2.54
C ARG A 376 -9.98 0.68 1.42
N ASN A 377 -10.71 -0.40 1.67
CA ASN A 377 -10.97 -1.41 0.65
C ASN A 377 -11.73 -0.87 -0.57
N ILE A 378 -12.64 0.09 -0.36
CA ILE A 378 -13.30 0.82 -1.46
C ILE A 378 -12.28 1.68 -2.21
N ALA A 379 -11.47 2.46 -1.49
CA ALA A 379 -10.47 3.35 -2.08
C ALA A 379 -9.44 2.59 -2.95
N GLU A 380 -8.95 1.46 -2.46
CA GLU A 380 -7.94 0.61 -3.13
C GLU A 380 -8.50 -0.20 -4.32
N SER A 381 -9.80 -0.16 -4.56
CA SER A 381 -10.46 -0.97 -5.58
C SER A 381 -10.25 -0.49 -7.02
N VAL A 382 -9.65 0.69 -7.21
CA VAL A 382 -9.46 1.31 -8.52
C VAL A 382 -8.71 0.37 -9.46
N LYS A 383 -9.26 0.19 -10.66
CA LYS A 383 -8.72 -0.61 -11.76
C LYS A 383 -8.94 0.10 -13.10
N ILE A 384 -8.30 -0.43 -14.13
CA ILE A 384 -8.43 0.02 -15.52
C ILE A 384 -8.87 -1.19 -16.33
N LYS A 385 -9.86 -1.00 -17.20
CA LYS A 385 -10.28 -2.03 -18.15
C LYS A 385 -9.20 -2.23 -19.23
N ASP A 386 -9.10 -3.45 -19.75
CA ASP A 386 -8.21 -3.79 -20.87
C ASP A 386 -6.73 -3.48 -20.61
N LYS A 387 -6.18 -4.04 -19.52
CA LYS A 387 -4.81 -3.82 -18.99
C LYS A 387 -3.66 -4.40 -19.84
N VAL A 388 -3.91 -4.80 -21.09
CA VAL A 388 -2.94 -5.57 -21.90
C VAL A 388 -1.65 -4.78 -22.10
N SER A 389 -1.74 -3.45 -22.24
CA SER A 389 -0.61 -2.55 -22.45
C SER A 389 0.35 -2.46 -21.26
N LEU A 390 -0.12 -2.69 -20.02
CA LEU A 390 0.66 -2.53 -18.80
C LEU A 390 1.28 -3.85 -18.31
N THR A 391 0.89 -4.98 -18.90
CA THR A 391 1.43 -6.30 -18.55
C THR A 391 2.80 -6.49 -19.19
N ASN A 392 3.73 -7.10 -18.45
CA ASN A 392 5.13 -7.33 -18.83
C ASN A 392 5.94 -6.06 -19.07
N GLN A 393 5.49 -4.92 -18.53
CA GLN A 393 6.24 -3.68 -18.60
C GLN A 393 6.80 -3.33 -17.21
N LYS A 394 8.05 -2.86 -17.19
CA LYS A 394 8.68 -2.34 -15.98
C LYS A 394 8.19 -0.91 -15.77
N ILE A 395 7.48 -0.68 -14.68
CA ILE A 395 7.01 0.63 -14.23
C ILE A 395 8.00 1.15 -13.20
N GLN A 396 8.54 2.34 -13.43
CA GLN A 396 9.56 2.99 -12.61
C GLN A 396 9.56 4.49 -12.85
N PRO A 397 10.01 5.34 -11.91
CA PRO A 397 10.12 6.78 -12.13
C PRO A 397 11.19 7.12 -13.19
N LEU A 398 11.11 8.33 -13.77
CA LEU A 398 12.03 8.83 -14.82
C LEU A 398 13.46 9.08 -14.30
N SER A 399 13.64 9.44 -13.03
CA SER A 399 14.93 9.40 -12.33
C SER A 399 14.76 9.40 -10.81
N GLU A 400 15.78 8.96 -10.09
CA GLU A 400 15.83 9.01 -8.61
C GLU A 400 15.95 10.44 -8.08
N GLU A 401 16.55 11.35 -8.85
CA GLU A 401 16.74 12.76 -8.46
C GLU A 401 15.42 13.51 -8.32
N PHE A 402 14.38 13.14 -9.08
CA PHE A 402 13.04 13.73 -8.96
C PHE A 402 12.38 13.49 -7.60
N LEU A 403 12.81 12.45 -6.88
CA LEU A 403 12.30 12.10 -5.56
C LEU A 403 12.97 12.87 -4.41
N MET A 404 14.05 13.62 -4.68
CA MET A 404 14.84 14.33 -3.65
C MET A 404 14.64 15.85 -3.59
N ILE A 405 13.69 16.41 -4.34
CA ILE A 405 13.41 17.86 -4.35
C ILE A 405 12.59 18.29 -3.14
#